data_AF-A0A6A5VSV3-F1
#
_entry.id   AF-A0A6A5VSV3-F1
#
_cell.length_a   1.000
_cell.length_b   1.000
_cell.length_c   1.000
_cell.angle_alpha   90.00
_cell.angle_beta   90.00
_cell.angle_gamma   90.00
#
_symmetry.space_group_name_H-M   'P 1'
#
loop_
_entity.id
_entity.type
_entity.pdbx_description
1 polymer ?
#
loop_
_entity_poly.entity_id
_entity_poly.type
_entity_poly.pdbx_seq_one_letter_code
_entity_poly.pdbx_strand_id
1 'polypeptide(L)'
;MALTRAGKKRESAAEPGPSDHAAQVAQKKRKTSKRVARPAQKKQPPKGLLDLSPELRNLIYHFATEKTFGGAGDEDTWMDPIPLVSRRTKDSKPQWPTLRIGRWLSGRNFLGLTQTCKQLRAEYRPIWLRNLEVRIRLFDLSTYLHDFYGCGPNYVNLPRLVQLSFNQDFEDYVDLTPMLRIRAGNPAIKFEFVPHLLTLDEGPWNDIGFDEECDLCEDEIADGEMDMEEYEEMGCPHYYIRKLRCGLDIMSEEYPYLVALNNLLAHEDPNWLEDLRSSDVTRVKLDTTGAYPELPDISIRLAPTTDVVGQSLADKSMRQAAKDYVASRNLKDVNTPEASLHFELLICGAC
;
A
#
# COMPACT_ATOMS: atom_id res chain seq x y z
N MET A 1 11.27 -9.54 28.16
CA MET A 1 10.23 -9.15 29.12
C MET A 1 8.92 -9.80 28.70
N ALA A 2 8.43 -10.75 29.50
CA ALA A 2 7.26 -11.56 29.20
C ALA A 2 6.03 -10.99 29.91
N LEU A 3 4.91 -10.85 29.21
CA LEU A 3 3.60 -10.58 29.82
C LEU A 3 2.58 -11.60 29.31
N THR A 4 2.19 -12.49 30.23
CA THR A 4 1.09 -13.44 30.12
C THR A 4 -0.24 -12.71 30.36
N ARG A 5 -1.16 -12.76 29.39
CA ARG A 5 -2.52 -12.22 29.56
C ARG A 5 -3.47 -13.35 29.95
N ALA A 6 -3.82 -13.38 31.23
CA ALA A 6 -4.86 -14.24 31.79
C ALA A 6 -6.25 -13.80 31.28
N GLY A 7 -6.99 -14.74 30.69
CA GLY A 7 -8.36 -14.54 30.24
C GLY A 7 -9.33 -14.52 31.42
N LYS A 8 -10.07 -13.42 31.57
CA LYS A 8 -11.12 -13.26 32.57
C LYS A 8 -12.43 -13.84 32.01
N LYS A 9 -12.81 -15.01 32.51
CA LYS A 9 -14.07 -15.71 32.24
C LYS A 9 -15.23 -14.89 32.83
N ARG A 10 -16.10 -14.31 31.99
CA ARG A 10 -17.37 -13.72 32.43
C ARG A 10 -18.46 -14.78 32.28
N GLU A 11 -18.93 -15.26 33.41
CA GLU A 11 -20.21 -15.95 33.56
C GLU A 11 -21.30 -14.90 33.49
N SER A 12 -22.23 -15.03 32.54
CA SER A 12 -23.50 -14.31 32.53
C SER A 12 -24.61 -15.33 32.60
N ALA A 13 -25.31 -15.29 33.73
CA ALA A 13 -26.46 -16.10 34.08
C ALA A 13 -27.66 -15.83 33.15
N ALA A 14 -28.49 -16.86 33.05
CA ALA A 14 -29.69 -16.94 32.24
C ALA A 14 -30.86 -16.16 32.82
N GLU A 15 -31.78 -15.73 31.94
CA GLU A 15 -33.20 -15.63 32.23
C GLU A 15 -34.00 -16.43 31.18
N PRO A 16 -34.98 -17.26 31.59
CA PRO A 16 -35.83 -18.01 30.68
C PRO A 16 -37.14 -17.26 30.39
N GLY A 17 -37.38 -16.94 29.11
CA GLY A 17 -38.69 -16.49 28.63
C GLY A 17 -39.52 -17.66 28.07
N PRO A 18 -40.81 -17.80 28.43
CA PRO A 18 -41.71 -18.82 27.88
C PRO A 18 -42.60 -18.24 26.77
N SER A 19 -42.87 -19.03 25.72
CA SER A 19 -44.14 -19.15 24.97
C SER A 19 -43.84 -19.79 23.61
N ASP A 20 -44.23 -21.04 23.40
CA ASP A 20 -45.51 -21.43 22.79
C ASP A 20 -45.65 -21.02 21.32
N HIS A 21 -45.16 -21.89 20.43
CA HIS A 21 -45.82 -22.12 19.14
C HIS A 21 -45.70 -23.60 18.77
N ALA A 22 -46.78 -24.32 19.05
CA ALA A 22 -47.05 -25.66 18.57
C ALA A 22 -47.30 -25.61 17.05
N ALA A 23 -46.34 -26.12 16.26
CA ALA A 23 -46.56 -26.50 14.88
C ALA A 23 -46.44 -28.02 14.78
N GLN A 24 -47.60 -28.68 14.76
CA GLN A 24 -47.74 -30.11 14.51
C GLN A 24 -47.25 -30.44 13.10
N VAL A 25 -46.03 -30.96 12.98
CA VAL A 25 -45.52 -31.52 11.73
C VAL A 25 -45.90 -33.00 11.67
N ALA A 26 -46.76 -33.32 10.70
CA ALA A 26 -47.27 -34.64 10.40
C ALA A 26 -46.15 -35.69 10.21
N GLN A 27 -46.11 -36.68 11.11
CA GLN A 27 -45.23 -37.85 10.99
C GLN A 27 -45.73 -38.79 9.89
N LYS A 28 -45.28 -38.57 8.64
CA LYS A 28 -45.41 -39.55 7.55
C LYS A 28 -44.47 -40.73 7.83
N LYS A 29 -45.04 -41.85 8.29
CA LYS A 29 -44.38 -43.17 8.39
C LYS A 29 -43.91 -43.64 7.00
N ARG A 30 -42.69 -43.29 6.60
CA ARG A 30 -42.02 -43.90 5.43
C ARG A 30 -41.59 -45.31 5.80
N LYS A 31 -42.15 -46.31 5.12
CA LYS A 31 -41.72 -47.72 5.16
C LYS A 31 -40.22 -47.79 4.84
N THR A 32 -39.42 -48.16 5.83
CA THR A 32 -38.00 -48.44 5.71
C THR A 32 -37.80 -49.73 4.92
N SER A 33 -37.58 -49.59 3.61
CA SER A 33 -37.01 -50.67 2.80
C SER A 33 -35.66 -51.07 3.41
N LYS A 34 -35.53 -52.35 3.77
CA LYS A 34 -34.38 -52.97 4.43
C LYS A 34 -33.21 -53.00 3.42
N ARG A 35 -32.58 -51.84 3.24
CA ARG A 35 -31.42 -51.66 2.36
C ARG A 35 -30.26 -52.44 2.99
N VAL A 36 -29.81 -53.49 2.31
CA VAL A 36 -28.64 -54.29 2.68
C VAL A 36 -27.48 -53.32 2.94
N ALA A 37 -27.03 -53.26 4.20
CA ALA A 37 -25.99 -52.33 4.64
C ALA A 37 -24.68 -52.70 3.94
N ARG A 38 -24.32 -51.94 2.90
CA ARG A 38 -22.97 -51.96 2.34
C ARG A 38 -22.01 -51.64 3.49
N PRO A 39 -20.96 -52.44 3.74
CA PRO A 39 -20.00 -52.16 4.80
C PRO A 39 -19.50 -50.73 4.64
N ALA A 40 -19.72 -49.90 5.66
CA ALA A 40 -19.29 -48.52 5.65
C ALA A 40 -17.77 -48.50 5.51
N GLN A 41 -17.27 -48.15 4.33
CA GLN A 41 -15.86 -47.85 4.15
C GLN A 41 -15.52 -46.80 5.19
N LYS A 42 -14.57 -47.11 6.09
CA LYS A 42 -14.05 -46.16 7.07
C LYS A 42 -13.45 -45.01 6.26
N LYS A 43 -14.21 -43.93 6.09
CA LYS A 43 -13.73 -42.71 5.44
C LYS A 43 -12.57 -42.24 6.29
N GLN A 44 -11.35 -42.31 5.76
CA GLN A 44 -10.21 -41.69 6.43
C GLN A 44 -10.56 -40.21 6.63
N PRO A 45 -10.22 -39.61 7.78
CA PRO A 45 -10.42 -38.19 7.96
C PRO A 45 -9.71 -37.45 6.83
N PRO A 46 -10.28 -36.34 6.34
CA PRO A 46 -9.62 -35.54 5.32
C PRO A 46 -8.24 -35.13 5.85
N LYS A 47 -7.19 -35.36 5.04
CA LYS A 47 -5.85 -34.87 5.35
C LYS A 47 -5.89 -33.34 5.39
N GLY A 48 -5.47 -32.76 6.51
CA GLY A 48 -5.38 -31.32 6.66
C GLY A 48 -4.18 -30.75 5.89
N LEU A 49 -4.13 -29.43 5.75
CA LEU A 49 -3.02 -28.72 5.07
C LEU A 49 -1.65 -29.07 5.69
N LEU A 50 -1.60 -29.28 7.01
CA LEU A 50 -0.37 -29.65 7.73
C LEU A 50 0.06 -31.11 7.50
N ASP A 51 -0.83 -31.97 7.00
CA ASP A 51 -0.52 -33.37 6.67
C ASP A 51 0.11 -33.50 5.27
N LEU A 52 0.15 -32.41 4.50
CA LEU A 52 0.83 -32.35 3.21
C LEU A 52 2.35 -32.25 3.41
N SER A 53 3.14 -32.74 2.44
CA SER A 53 4.59 -32.54 2.48
C SER A 53 4.96 -31.06 2.35
N PRO A 54 6.13 -30.63 2.84
CA PRO A 54 6.57 -29.23 2.73
C PRO A 54 6.53 -28.67 1.30
N GLU A 55 6.85 -29.49 0.30
CA GLU A 55 6.85 -29.09 -1.12
C GLU A 55 5.44 -28.74 -1.59
N LEU A 56 4.44 -29.55 -1.24
CA LEU A 56 3.04 -29.28 -1.57
C LEU A 56 2.52 -28.04 -0.83
N ARG A 57 2.94 -27.82 0.42
CA ARG A 57 2.60 -26.58 1.15
C ARG A 57 3.21 -25.35 0.47
N ASN A 58 4.47 -25.43 0.04
CA ASN A 58 5.12 -24.36 -0.71
C ASN A 58 4.41 -24.05 -2.03
N LEU A 59 3.93 -25.06 -2.76
CA LEU A 59 3.10 -24.84 -3.96
C LEU A 59 1.80 -24.09 -3.63
N ILE A 60 1.16 -24.43 -2.51
CA ILE A 60 -0.04 -23.70 -2.04
C ILE A 60 0.33 -22.27 -1.65
N TYR A 61 1.49 -22.04 -1.00
CA TYR A 61 1.96 -20.69 -0.68
C TYR A 61 2.26 -19.86 -1.92
N HIS A 62 2.85 -20.46 -2.96
CA HIS A 62 3.07 -19.83 -4.26
C HIS A 62 1.75 -19.50 -4.97
N PHE A 63 0.75 -20.38 -4.89
CA PHE A 63 -0.57 -20.08 -5.41
C PHE A 63 -1.27 -18.96 -4.61
N ALA A 64 -1.05 -18.94 -3.29
CA ALA A 64 -1.61 -17.96 -2.37
C ALA A 64 -0.81 -16.64 -2.36
N THR A 65 -0.04 -16.31 -3.39
CA THR A 65 0.53 -14.97 -3.53
C THR A 65 -0.54 -14.00 -3.99
N GLU A 66 -0.56 -12.80 -3.39
CA GLU A 66 -1.51 -11.76 -3.76
C GLU A 66 -1.22 -11.26 -5.18
N LYS A 67 -2.25 -10.72 -5.85
CA LYS A 67 -2.06 -10.02 -7.14
C LYS A 67 -1.06 -8.88 -6.91
N THR A 68 -0.05 -8.81 -7.76
CA THR A 68 0.84 -7.67 -7.81
C THR A 68 0.12 -6.52 -8.51
N PHE A 69 0.01 -5.40 -7.83
CA PHE A 69 -0.29 -4.12 -8.45
C PHE A 69 1.00 -3.69 -9.17
N GLY A 70 0.87 -3.05 -10.34
CA GLY A 70 2.04 -2.40 -10.94
C GLY A 70 2.61 -1.36 -9.96
N GLY A 71 3.86 -0.95 -10.12
CA GLY A 71 4.38 0.25 -9.45
C GLY A 71 4.35 1.43 -10.43
N ALA A 72 4.38 2.69 -9.97
CA ALA A 72 4.20 3.90 -10.81
C ALA A 72 5.03 3.99 -12.12
N GLY A 73 6.03 3.13 -12.32
CA GLY A 73 6.78 3.01 -13.58
C GLY A 73 6.14 2.14 -14.67
N ASP A 74 5.11 1.35 -14.37
CA ASP A 74 4.28 0.73 -15.41
C ASP A 74 3.11 1.68 -15.70
N GLU A 75 2.98 2.15 -16.95
CA GLU A 75 1.95 3.11 -17.40
C GLU A 75 0.52 2.68 -17.00
N ASP A 76 0.30 1.37 -16.81
CA ASP A 76 -0.99 0.79 -16.41
C ASP A 76 -1.26 0.81 -14.88
N THR A 77 -0.30 1.23 -14.04
CA THR A 77 -0.38 1.06 -12.57
C THR A 77 -1.45 1.91 -11.91
N TRP A 78 -1.67 3.11 -12.42
CA TRP A 78 -2.61 4.07 -11.83
C TRP A 78 -4.08 3.60 -11.95
N MET A 79 -4.35 2.59 -12.79
CA MET A 79 -5.66 2.02 -13.00
C MET A 79 -6.20 1.27 -11.77
N ASP A 80 -5.31 0.56 -11.09
CA ASP A 80 -5.60 -0.31 -9.96
C ASP A 80 -4.83 0.15 -8.70
N PRO A 81 -5.18 1.32 -8.13
CA PRO A 81 -4.53 1.78 -6.91
C PRO A 81 -4.64 0.75 -5.78
N ILE A 82 -3.52 0.47 -5.10
CA ILE A 82 -3.55 -0.39 -3.90
C ILE A 82 -4.52 0.23 -2.89
N PRO A 83 -5.51 -0.53 -2.37
CA PRO A 83 -6.47 0.02 -1.41
C PRO A 83 -5.79 0.61 -0.18
N LEU A 84 -6.23 1.81 0.22
CA LEU A 84 -5.69 2.49 1.40
C LEU A 84 -5.99 1.69 2.67
N VAL A 85 -4.95 1.28 3.37
CA VAL A 85 -5.07 0.60 4.65
C VAL A 85 -5.29 1.64 5.74
N SER A 86 -6.55 1.86 6.09
CA SER A 86 -6.93 2.74 7.19
C SER A 86 -6.84 2.00 8.53
N ARG A 87 -6.41 2.72 9.58
CA ARG A 87 -6.54 2.22 10.95
C ARG A 87 -8.03 2.18 11.29
N ARG A 88 -8.53 1.03 11.71
CA ARG A 88 -9.92 0.89 12.15
C ARG A 88 -10.15 1.79 13.36
N THR A 89 -10.98 2.82 13.20
CA THR A 89 -11.49 3.61 14.31
C THR A 89 -12.72 2.90 14.89
N LYS A 90 -13.11 3.22 16.13
CA LYS A 90 -14.31 2.58 16.73
C LYS A 90 -15.58 2.88 15.92
N ASP A 91 -15.60 4.03 15.26
CA ASP A 91 -16.75 4.53 14.53
C ASP A 91 -16.70 4.18 13.03
N SER A 92 -15.54 3.73 12.51
CA SER A 92 -15.49 3.26 11.13
C SER A 92 -16.16 1.90 11.01
N LYS A 93 -17.25 1.87 10.23
CA LYS A 93 -17.81 0.61 9.75
C LYS A 93 -16.69 -0.16 9.07
N PRO A 94 -16.59 -1.48 9.27
CA PRO A 94 -15.58 -2.27 8.59
C PRO A 94 -15.74 -2.04 7.09
N GLN A 95 -14.79 -1.33 6.48
CA GLN A 95 -14.69 -1.16 5.02
C GLN A 95 -14.45 -2.49 4.31
N TRP A 96 -14.42 -3.60 5.04
CA TRP A 96 -14.02 -4.91 4.56
C TRP A 96 -15.18 -5.91 4.59
N PRO A 97 -15.42 -6.62 3.47
CA PRO A 97 -14.89 -6.36 2.13
C PRO A 97 -15.50 -5.09 1.53
N THR A 98 -14.70 -4.28 0.81
CA THR A 98 -15.21 -3.14 0.04
C THR A 98 -16.14 -3.71 -1.02
N LEU A 99 -17.45 -3.46 -0.89
CA LEU A 99 -18.46 -4.10 -1.73
C LEU A 99 -18.52 -3.52 -3.15
N ARG A 100 -17.89 -2.36 -3.40
CA ARG A 100 -18.05 -1.59 -4.65
C ARG A 100 -16.93 -1.79 -5.67
N ILE A 101 -15.68 -1.92 -5.22
CA ILE A 101 -14.54 -2.19 -6.11
C ILE A 101 -14.25 -3.68 -5.97
N GLY A 102 -14.56 -4.46 -7.01
CA GLY A 102 -14.78 -5.91 -6.96
C GLY A 102 -13.88 -6.68 -5.98
N ARG A 103 -14.49 -7.64 -5.24
CA ARG A 103 -13.84 -8.51 -4.23
C ARG A 103 -12.46 -9.07 -4.61
N TRP A 104 -12.17 -9.16 -5.90
CA TRP A 104 -10.94 -9.66 -6.51
C TRP A 104 -9.73 -8.73 -6.33
N LEU A 105 -9.95 -7.43 -6.07
CA LEU A 105 -8.90 -6.40 -5.99
C LEU A 105 -8.32 -6.24 -4.59
N SER A 106 -8.71 -7.10 -3.65
CA SER A 106 -8.06 -7.10 -2.35
C SER A 106 -6.68 -7.74 -2.43
N GLY A 107 -5.61 -6.97 -2.16
CA GLY A 107 -4.26 -7.51 -1.94
C GLY A 107 -4.11 -8.34 -0.65
N ARG A 108 -5.20 -8.88 -0.08
CA ARG A 108 -5.23 -9.64 1.18
C ARG A 108 -6.13 -10.87 1.10
N ASN A 109 -6.34 -11.43 -0.08
CA ASN A 109 -7.18 -12.60 -0.30
C ASN A 109 -6.77 -13.80 0.57
N PHE A 110 -5.47 -13.92 0.88
CA PHE A 110 -4.91 -15.05 1.61
C PHE A 110 -4.38 -14.68 3.00
N LEU A 111 -4.69 -13.48 3.50
CA LEU A 111 -4.29 -13.02 4.84
C LEU A 111 -4.67 -14.03 5.93
N GLY A 112 -5.81 -14.72 5.78
CA GLY A 112 -6.27 -15.76 6.71
C GLY A 112 -5.23 -16.86 6.96
N LEU A 113 -4.42 -17.24 5.97
CA LEU A 113 -3.37 -18.26 6.13
C LEU A 113 -2.32 -17.84 7.17
N THR A 114 -2.01 -16.54 7.24
CA THR A 114 -1.10 -15.99 8.26
C THR A 114 -1.69 -16.06 9.68
N GLN A 115 -3.00 -16.26 9.81
CA GLN A 115 -3.72 -16.23 11.08
C GLN A 115 -4.12 -17.63 11.60
N THR A 116 -4.19 -18.64 10.73
CA THR A 116 -4.68 -20.00 11.05
C THR A 116 -3.97 -20.71 12.22
N CYS A 117 -2.71 -21.10 12.07
CA CYS A 117 -1.94 -21.83 13.08
C CYS A 117 -0.47 -21.38 13.13
N LYS A 118 0.25 -21.75 14.20
CA LYS A 118 1.64 -21.31 14.42
C LYS A 118 2.60 -21.78 13.32
N GLN A 119 2.45 -23.01 12.84
CA GLN A 119 3.34 -23.58 11.82
C GLN A 119 3.14 -22.91 10.47
N LEU A 120 1.90 -22.84 9.97
CA LEU A 120 1.59 -22.14 8.72
C LEU A 120 2.03 -20.67 8.78
N ARG A 121 1.83 -20.01 9.93
CA ARG A 121 2.31 -18.64 10.12
C ARG A 121 3.83 -18.54 10.03
N ALA A 122 4.57 -19.47 10.62
CA ALA A 122 6.04 -19.45 10.56
C ALA A 122 6.57 -19.67 9.14
N GLU A 123 5.90 -20.53 8.35
CA GLU A 123 6.28 -20.84 6.97
C GLU A 123 5.83 -19.76 5.97
N TYR A 124 4.54 -19.37 6.00
CA TYR A 124 3.91 -18.52 4.99
C TYR A 124 4.04 -17.02 5.26
N ARG A 125 4.01 -16.56 6.52
CA ARG A 125 4.03 -15.12 6.85
C ARG A 125 5.23 -14.38 6.24
N PRO A 126 6.48 -14.91 6.27
CA PRO A 126 7.61 -14.24 5.63
C PRO A 126 7.45 -14.08 4.12
N ILE A 127 6.87 -15.08 3.44
CA ILE A 127 6.60 -15.06 1.99
C ILE A 127 5.53 -14.01 1.69
N TRP A 128 4.43 -14.04 2.43
CA TRP A 128 3.33 -13.09 2.29
C TRP A 128 3.78 -11.65 2.54
N LEU A 129 4.55 -11.40 3.61
CA LEU A 129 5.06 -10.05 3.90
C LEU A 129 6.00 -9.52 2.81
N ARG A 130 6.91 -10.35 2.28
CA ARG A 130 7.84 -9.94 1.20
C ARG A 130 7.13 -9.56 -0.09
N ASN A 131 6.02 -10.23 -0.38
CA ASN A 131 5.23 -9.98 -1.59
C ASN A 131 4.11 -8.97 -1.35
N LEU A 132 3.98 -8.45 -0.12
CA LEU A 132 2.93 -7.51 0.22
C LEU A 132 3.20 -6.18 -0.48
N GLU A 133 2.13 -5.65 -1.06
CA GLU A 133 2.07 -4.29 -1.55
C GLU A 133 0.98 -3.59 -0.78
N VAL A 134 1.33 -2.45 -0.20
CA VAL A 134 0.47 -1.78 0.77
C VAL A 134 0.42 -0.31 0.47
N ARG A 135 -0.77 0.26 0.61
CA ARG A 135 -0.94 1.71 0.66
C ARG A 135 -1.32 2.14 2.06
N ILE A 136 -0.65 3.15 2.59
CA ILE A 136 -0.93 3.72 3.91
C ILE A 136 -0.86 5.24 3.85
N ARG A 137 -1.37 5.92 4.86
CA ARG A 137 -1.15 7.36 5.03
C ARG A 137 0.27 7.58 5.54
N LEU A 138 0.87 8.69 5.15
CA LEU A 138 2.26 8.99 5.48
C LEU A 138 2.54 8.99 6.99
N PHE A 139 1.69 9.65 7.78
CA PHE A 139 1.81 9.67 9.25
C PHE A 139 1.59 8.29 9.91
N ASP A 140 0.93 7.35 9.23
CA ASP A 140 0.76 5.99 9.72
C ASP A 140 2.00 5.11 9.44
N LEU A 141 2.98 5.57 8.64
CA LEU A 141 4.17 4.80 8.25
C LEU A 141 4.97 4.27 9.43
N SER A 142 5.33 5.12 10.39
CA SER A 142 6.12 4.70 11.56
C SER A 142 5.39 3.66 12.38
N THR A 143 4.09 3.88 12.64
CA THR A 143 3.23 2.94 13.37
C THR A 143 3.07 1.62 12.61
N TYR A 144 2.89 1.67 11.29
CA TYR A 144 2.79 0.50 10.44
C TYR A 144 4.08 -0.32 10.46
N LEU A 145 5.23 0.31 10.29
CA LEU A 145 6.53 -0.36 10.35
C LEU A 145 6.75 -1.02 11.71
N HIS A 146 6.45 -0.29 12.79
CA HIS A 146 6.51 -0.81 14.15
C HIS A 146 5.62 -2.05 14.35
N ASP A 147 4.34 -1.97 13.97
CA ASP A 147 3.36 -3.00 14.27
C ASP A 147 3.58 -4.30 13.45
N PHE A 148 4.06 -4.18 12.22
CA PHE A 148 4.24 -5.32 11.32
C PHE A 148 5.67 -5.90 11.32
N TYR A 149 6.69 -5.05 11.53
CA TYR A 149 8.11 -5.40 11.39
C TYR A 149 8.95 -5.14 12.66
N GLY A 150 8.44 -4.39 13.64
CA GLY A 150 9.13 -4.06 14.89
C GLY A 150 10.16 -2.93 14.77
N CYS A 151 10.85 -2.62 15.88
CA CYS A 151 11.88 -1.57 15.97
C CYS A 151 13.30 -2.09 15.66
N GLY A 152 13.46 -2.95 14.66
CA GLY A 152 14.75 -3.53 14.32
C GLY A 152 15.53 -2.68 13.30
N PRO A 153 16.87 -2.57 13.39
CA PRO A 153 17.67 -2.02 12.30
C PRO A 153 17.62 -2.91 11.05
N ASN A 154 17.35 -4.21 11.25
CA ASN A 154 17.29 -5.21 10.20
C ASN A 154 15.82 -5.47 9.86
N TYR A 155 15.25 -4.64 9.01
CA TYR A 155 13.90 -4.85 8.50
C TYR A 155 13.86 -6.07 7.55
N VAL A 156 13.72 -7.26 8.15
CA VAL A 156 13.62 -8.54 7.42
C VAL A 156 12.18 -8.73 6.96
N ASN A 157 12.00 -9.15 5.71
CA ASN A 157 10.69 -9.40 5.09
C ASN A 157 9.83 -8.15 4.87
N LEU A 158 10.44 -6.98 4.64
CA LEU A 158 9.71 -5.78 4.26
C LEU A 158 8.76 -6.01 3.07
N PRO A 159 7.69 -5.21 2.97
CA PRO A 159 6.81 -5.27 1.81
C PRO A 159 7.60 -4.89 0.56
N ARG A 160 7.16 -5.42 -0.58
CA ARG A 160 7.76 -5.13 -1.89
C ARG A 160 7.57 -3.67 -2.25
N LEU A 161 6.37 -3.14 -1.99
CA LEU A 161 5.97 -1.77 -2.33
C LEU A 161 5.15 -1.17 -1.19
N VAL A 162 5.51 0.05 -0.78
CA VAL A 162 4.75 0.89 0.13
C VAL A 162 4.35 2.17 -0.60
N GLN A 163 3.07 2.25 -0.95
CA GLN A 163 2.48 3.49 -1.45
C GLN A 163 2.05 4.38 -0.28
N LEU A 164 2.40 5.65 -0.35
CA LEU A 164 2.15 6.66 0.65
C LEU A 164 1.12 7.62 0.07
N SER A 165 -0.08 7.56 0.65
CA SER A 165 -1.16 8.48 0.32
C SER A 165 -0.75 9.88 0.77
N PHE A 166 -0.57 10.77 -0.21
CA PHE A 166 0.01 12.09 -0.04
C PHE A 166 -1.04 13.17 -0.32
N ASN A 167 -1.20 14.11 0.61
CA ASN A 167 -2.06 15.26 0.41
C ASN A 167 -1.27 16.50 0.80
N GLN A 168 -1.06 17.38 -0.18
CA GLN A 168 -0.28 18.59 0.00
C GLN A 168 -0.89 19.59 1.00
N ASP A 169 -2.22 19.56 1.19
CA ASP A 169 -2.94 20.52 2.04
C ASP A 169 -2.78 20.25 3.53
N PHE A 170 -2.36 19.04 3.91
CA PHE A 170 -2.32 18.62 5.31
C PHE A 170 -0.93 18.63 5.94
N GLU A 171 0.13 18.80 5.15
CA GLU A 171 1.49 18.62 5.61
C GLU A 171 2.39 19.73 5.09
N ASP A 172 2.81 20.62 5.99
CA ASP A 172 3.82 21.66 5.70
C ASP A 172 5.18 21.05 5.33
N TYR A 173 5.49 19.88 5.91
CA TYR A 173 6.72 19.18 5.60
C TYR A 173 6.64 17.68 5.86
N VAL A 174 7.47 16.95 5.12
CA VAL A 174 7.64 15.51 5.28
C VAL A 174 9.10 15.20 5.57
N ASP A 175 9.35 14.40 6.61
CA ASP A 175 10.66 13.80 6.83
C ASP A 175 10.81 12.50 6.02
N LEU A 176 11.61 12.57 4.94
CA LEU A 176 11.87 11.45 4.05
C LEU A 176 12.96 10.50 4.59
N THR A 177 13.71 10.94 5.60
CA THR A 177 14.87 10.21 6.13
C THR A 177 14.58 8.76 6.50
N PRO A 178 13.46 8.42 7.18
CA PRO A 178 13.20 7.03 7.55
C PRO A 178 13.07 6.11 6.33
N MET A 179 12.39 6.57 5.29
CA MET A 179 12.15 5.80 4.06
C MET A 179 13.44 5.58 3.28
N LEU A 180 14.20 6.65 3.10
CA LEU A 180 15.49 6.62 2.41
C LEU A 180 16.50 5.71 3.11
N ARG A 181 16.57 5.74 4.46
CA ARG A 181 17.43 4.83 5.24
C ARG A 181 16.98 3.38 5.13
N ILE A 182 15.67 3.11 5.19
CA ILE A 182 15.12 1.77 4.98
C ILE A 182 15.51 1.26 3.59
N ARG A 183 15.34 2.08 2.54
CA ARG A 183 15.71 1.74 1.17
C ARG A 183 17.22 1.51 1.00
N ALA A 184 18.05 2.32 1.65
CA ALA A 184 19.49 2.16 1.62
C ALA A 184 19.93 0.82 2.25
N GLY A 185 19.28 0.41 3.35
CA GLY A 185 19.52 -0.88 3.99
C GLY A 185 18.87 -2.08 3.29
N ASN A 186 17.82 -1.86 2.50
CA ASN A 186 17.11 -2.92 1.78
C ASN A 186 16.67 -2.43 0.39
N PRO A 187 17.50 -2.63 -0.65
CA PRO A 187 17.20 -2.15 -1.99
C PRO A 187 15.95 -2.75 -2.65
N ALA A 188 15.42 -3.86 -2.12
CA ALA A 188 14.26 -4.54 -2.70
C ALA A 188 12.92 -3.88 -2.35
N ILE A 189 12.85 -3.08 -1.28
CA ILE A 189 11.65 -2.30 -0.97
C ILE A 189 11.53 -1.11 -1.93
N LYS A 190 10.31 -0.78 -2.34
CA LYS A 190 9.98 0.45 -3.06
C LYS A 190 9.07 1.30 -2.19
N PHE A 191 9.34 2.59 -2.15
CA PHE A 191 8.44 3.61 -1.60
C PHE A 191 7.95 4.48 -2.75
N GLU A 192 6.69 4.86 -2.71
CA GLU A 192 6.07 5.65 -3.76
C GLU A 192 5.00 6.56 -3.16
N PHE A 193 5.05 7.84 -3.47
CA PHE A 193 3.98 8.77 -3.16
C PHE A 193 2.90 8.71 -4.23
N VAL A 194 1.66 8.70 -3.76
CA VAL A 194 0.44 8.65 -4.58
C VAL A 194 -0.51 9.74 -4.09
N PRO A 195 -1.09 10.58 -4.96
CA PRO A 195 -2.02 11.60 -4.53
C PRO A 195 -3.19 11.00 -3.75
N HIS A 196 -3.55 11.63 -2.64
CA HIS A 196 -4.59 11.15 -1.74
C HIS A 196 -5.94 11.02 -2.43
N LEU A 197 -6.22 11.89 -3.41
CA LEU A 197 -7.42 11.86 -4.24
C LEU A 197 -7.55 10.53 -5.00
N LEU A 198 -6.44 9.93 -5.46
CA LEU A 198 -6.42 8.60 -6.11
C LEU A 198 -6.71 7.44 -5.13
N THR A 199 -6.82 7.72 -3.83
CA THR A 199 -6.87 6.71 -2.77
C THR A 199 -8.22 6.62 -2.06
N LEU A 200 -9.06 7.63 -2.23
CA LEU A 200 -10.36 7.67 -1.59
C LEU A 200 -11.37 6.86 -2.42
N ASP A 201 -12.11 5.97 -1.75
CA ASP A 201 -13.41 5.46 -2.23
C ASP A 201 -14.43 6.60 -2.40
N GLU A 202 -14.07 7.84 -2.06
CA GLU A 202 -14.81 9.11 -2.22
C GLU A 202 -14.03 10.12 -3.07
N GLY A 203 -12.96 9.69 -3.77
CA GLY A 203 -12.21 10.58 -4.67
C GLY A 203 -13.05 11.03 -5.87
N PRO A 204 -12.54 11.98 -6.68
CA PRO A 204 -13.28 12.57 -7.80
C PRO A 204 -13.84 11.53 -8.77
N TRP A 205 -13.25 10.33 -8.84
CA TRP A 205 -13.74 9.16 -9.61
C TRP A 205 -15.17 8.74 -9.31
N ASN A 206 -15.68 8.99 -8.11
CA ASN A 206 -17.05 8.64 -7.74
C ASN A 206 -18.04 9.71 -8.19
N ASP A 207 -17.55 10.93 -8.37
CA ASP A 207 -18.28 12.08 -8.89
C ASP A 207 -18.10 12.23 -10.40
N ILE A 208 -17.20 11.45 -11.04
CA ILE A 208 -17.29 11.11 -12.47
C ILE A 208 -18.59 10.32 -12.63
N GLY A 209 -19.71 11.03 -12.59
CA GLY A 209 -21.03 10.46 -12.55
C GLY A 209 -21.25 9.60 -13.79
N PHE A 210 -22.08 8.57 -13.63
CA PHE A 210 -22.71 7.92 -14.77
C PHE A 210 -23.49 8.92 -15.66
N ASP A 211 -23.79 10.11 -15.10
CA ASP A 211 -24.61 11.16 -15.70
C ASP A 211 -23.79 12.26 -16.40
N GLU A 212 -22.46 12.29 -16.26
CA GLU A 212 -21.63 13.21 -17.05
C GLU A 212 -21.37 12.60 -18.43
N GLU A 213 -21.87 13.28 -19.47
CA GLU A 213 -21.61 13.02 -20.89
C GLU A 213 -20.17 12.53 -21.08
N CYS A 214 -20.04 11.22 -21.33
CA CYS A 214 -18.76 10.65 -21.70
C CYS A 214 -18.51 11.06 -23.15
N ASP A 215 -17.56 11.96 -23.38
CA ASP A 215 -17.12 12.40 -24.71
C ASP A 215 -16.94 11.23 -25.69
N LEU A 216 -16.35 10.13 -25.22
CA LEU A 216 -16.18 8.91 -26.03
C LEU A 216 -17.47 8.14 -26.33
N CYS A 217 -18.49 8.20 -25.48
CA CYS A 217 -19.78 7.56 -25.74
C CYS A 217 -20.69 8.41 -26.62
N GLU A 218 -20.55 9.75 -26.60
CA GLU A 218 -21.30 10.62 -27.51
C GLU A 218 -20.97 10.29 -28.97
N ASP A 219 -19.69 10.01 -29.26
CA ASP A 219 -19.23 9.59 -30.58
C ASP A 219 -19.85 8.24 -30.99
N GLU A 220 -19.87 7.24 -30.09
CA GLU A 220 -20.45 5.91 -30.38
C GLU A 220 -21.99 5.91 -30.50
N ILE A 221 -22.67 6.71 -29.67
CA ILE A 221 -24.14 6.87 -29.74
C ILE A 221 -24.53 7.60 -31.03
N ALA A 222 -23.74 8.59 -31.47
CA ALA A 222 -23.99 9.31 -32.72
C ALA A 222 -23.94 8.38 -33.94
N ASP A 223 -23.13 7.32 -33.90
CA ASP A 223 -23.03 6.32 -34.96
C ASP A 223 -24.16 5.28 -34.96
N GLY A 224 -25.04 5.31 -33.95
CA GLY A 224 -26.25 4.49 -33.86
C GLY A 224 -25.99 3.00 -33.56
N GLU A 225 -24.81 2.66 -33.03
CA GLU A 225 -24.40 1.27 -32.77
C GLU A 225 -24.91 0.70 -31.44
N MET A 226 -25.46 1.52 -30.54
CA MET A 226 -25.87 1.09 -29.20
C MET A 226 -27.22 1.70 -28.77
N ASP A 227 -28.11 0.87 -28.21
CA ASP A 227 -29.40 1.29 -27.66
C ASP A 227 -29.21 1.92 -26.27
N MET A 228 -29.87 3.06 -26.00
CA MET A 228 -29.73 3.80 -24.74
C MET A 228 -30.17 2.97 -23.51
N GLU A 229 -31.17 2.10 -23.66
CA GLU A 229 -31.66 1.29 -22.54
C GLU A 229 -30.65 0.21 -22.09
N GLU A 230 -29.83 -0.33 -23.01
CA GLU A 230 -28.77 -1.29 -22.68
C GLU A 230 -27.57 -0.60 -22.02
N TYR A 231 -27.33 0.67 -22.35
CA TYR A 231 -26.25 1.48 -21.80
C TYR A 231 -26.44 1.82 -20.31
N GLU A 232 -27.67 2.14 -19.88
CA GLU A 232 -27.96 2.47 -18.48
C GLU A 232 -27.68 1.29 -17.51
N GLU A 233 -27.84 0.05 -17.97
CA GLU A 233 -27.64 -1.14 -17.12
C GLU A 233 -26.17 -1.59 -17.07
N MET A 234 -25.41 -1.39 -18.16
CA MET A 234 -24.01 -1.87 -18.26
C MET A 234 -22.99 -0.87 -17.72
N GLY A 235 -23.36 0.40 -17.58
CA GLY A 235 -22.46 1.49 -17.25
C GLY A 235 -21.56 1.87 -18.44
N CYS A 236 -20.99 3.07 -18.40
CA CYS A 236 -20.10 3.56 -19.45
C CYS A 236 -18.89 2.62 -19.65
N PRO A 237 -18.68 2.01 -20.84
CA PRO A 237 -17.54 1.12 -21.10
C PRO A 237 -16.20 1.86 -21.01
N HIS A 238 -16.22 3.18 -21.21
CA HIS A 238 -15.06 4.06 -21.10
C HIS A 238 -14.72 4.51 -19.67
N TYR A 239 -15.44 4.01 -18.65
CA TYR A 239 -15.17 4.36 -17.24
C TYR A 239 -13.69 4.25 -16.87
N TYR A 240 -13.03 3.17 -17.31
CA TYR A 240 -11.60 2.96 -17.05
C TYR A 240 -10.70 4.00 -17.73
N ILE A 241 -11.02 4.41 -18.96
CA ILE A 241 -10.26 5.42 -19.71
C ILE A 241 -10.43 6.80 -19.05
N ARG A 242 -11.66 7.17 -18.68
CA ARG A 242 -11.92 8.43 -17.95
C ARG A 242 -11.21 8.46 -16.61
N LYS A 243 -11.25 7.35 -15.87
CA LYS A 243 -10.53 7.22 -14.60
C LYS A 243 -9.02 7.38 -14.79
N LEU A 244 -8.45 6.78 -15.84
CA LEU A 244 -7.03 6.95 -16.18
C LEU A 244 -6.71 8.42 -16.47
N ARG A 245 -7.48 9.05 -17.35
CA ARG A 245 -7.28 10.44 -17.75
C ARG A 245 -7.34 11.37 -16.55
N CYS A 246 -8.38 11.25 -15.72
CA CYS A 246 -8.48 12.00 -14.48
C CYS A 246 -7.29 11.75 -13.54
N GLY A 247 -6.77 10.51 -13.47
CA GLY A 247 -5.58 10.19 -12.68
C GLY A 247 -4.32 10.89 -13.20
N LEU A 248 -4.15 10.92 -14.52
CA LEU A 248 -3.05 11.62 -15.20
C LEU A 248 -3.17 13.13 -15.04
N ASP A 249 -4.38 13.68 -15.12
CA ASP A 249 -4.65 15.11 -14.94
C ASP A 249 -4.30 15.51 -13.50
N ILE A 250 -4.74 14.77 -12.48
CA ILE A 250 -4.35 15.03 -11.08
C ILE A 250 -2.83 14.95 -10.90
N MET A 251 -2.18 13.94 -11.48
CA MET A 251 -0.72 13.78 -11.36
C MET A 251 0.05 14.91 -12.05
N SER A 252 -0.41 15.39 -13.20
CA SER A 252 0.30 16.38 -14.00
C SER A 252 -0.02 17.82 -13.61
N GLU A 253 -1.23 18.10 -13.16
CA GLU A 253 -1.69 19.46 -12.81
C GLU A 253 -1.56 19.76 -11.32
N GLU A 254 -2.00 18.84 -10.45
CA GLU A 254 -2.00 19.09 -9.00
C GLU A 254 -0.74 18.59 -8.30
N TYR A 255 -0.12 17.53 -8.83
CA TYR A 255 1.03 16.85 -8.22
C TYR A 255 2.24 16.67 -9.15
N PRO A 256 2.63 17.67 -9.97
CA PRO A 256 3.64 17.50 -11.02
C PRO A 256 4.99 17.01 -10.48
N TYR A 257 5.36 17.39 -9.26
CA TYR A 257 6.63 17.02 -8.62
C TYR A 257 6.71 15.58 -8.11
N LEU A 258 5.58 14.86 -8.00
CA LEU A 258 5.58 13.51 -7.41
C LEU A 258 6.41 12.52 -8.23
N VAL A 259 6.52 12.70 -9.54
CA VAL A 259 7.40 11.89 -10.39
C VAL A 259 8.85 12.04 -9.94
N ALA A 260 9.34 13.27 -9.81
CA ALA A 260 10.70 13.54 -9.35
C ALA A 260 10.94 13.08 -7.90
N LEU A 261 9.93 13.21 -7.03
CA LEU A 261 9.99 12.72 -5.65
C LEU A 261 10.10 11.20 -5.58
N ASN A 262 9.33 10.48 -6.42
CA ASN A 262 9.41 9.03 -6.51
C ASN A 262 10.76 8.58 -7.11
N ASN A 263 11.31 9.32 -8.07
CA ASN A 263 12.67 9.09 -8.57
C ASN A 263 13.72 9.28 -7.46
N LEU A 264 13.57 10.28 -6.60
CA LEU A 264 14.46 10.48 -5.45
C LEU A 264 14.39 9.31 -4.46
N LEU A 265 13.20 8.78 -4.18
CA LEU A 265 13.03 7.60 -3.32
C LEU A 265 13.59 6.32 -3.94
N ALA A 266 13.56 6.22 -5.27
CA ALA A 266 14.09 5.10 -6.04
C ALA A 266 15.58 5.25 -6.40
N HIS A 267 16.22 6.36 -6.03
CA HIS A 267 17.58 6.70 -6.46
C HIS A 267 18.61 5.65 -6.03
N GLU A 268 19.41 5.16 -6.97
CA GLU A 268 20.32 4.01 -6.77
C GLU A 268 21.80 4.38 -6.72
N ASP A 269 22.14 5.68 -6.70
CA ASP A 269 23.53 6.11 -6.62
C ASP A 269 24.22 5.52 -5.37
N PRO A 270 25.33 4.78 -5.52
CA PRO A 270 25.94 4.06 -4.41
C PRO A 270 26.51 5.00 -3.34
N ASN A 271 26.98 6.20 -3.71
CA ASN A 271 27.50 7.17 -2.75
C ASN A 271 26.36 7.77 -1.94
N TRP A 272 25.22 8.08 -2.58
CA TRP A 272 24.01 8.53 -1.90
C TRP A 272 23.51 7.50 -0.88
N LEU A 273 23.40 6.23 -1.29
CA LEU A 273 22.95 5.17 -0.41
C LEU A 273 23.94 4.94 0.74
N GLU A 274 25.24 5.10 0.51
CA GLU A 274 26.24 4.99 1.57
C GLU A 274 26.15 6.15 2.56
N ASP A 275 26.01 7.39 2.09
CA ASP A 275 25.82 8.57 2.96
C ASP A 275 24.57 8.40 3.88
N LEU A 276 23.53 7.71 3.40
CA LEU A 276 22.34 7.37 4.18
C LEU A 276 22.61 6.26 5.22
N ARG A 277 23.40 5.23 4.88
CA ARG A 277 23.76 4.12 5.79
C ARG A 277 24.71 4.57 6.88
N SER A 278 25.72 5.38 6.54
CA SER A 278 26.71 5.93 7.46
C SER A 278 26.14 6.99 8.40
N SER A 279 24.90 7.45 8.13
CA SER A 279 24.24 8.56 8.82
C SER A 279 24.93 9.92 8.59
N ASP A 280 25.72 10.04 7.52
CA ASP A 280 26.23 11.33 7.04
C ASP A 280 25.08 12.24 6.60
N VAL A 281 24.03 11.67 6.00
CA VAL A 281 22.75 12.35 5.83
C VAL A 281 21.92 12.17 7.09
N THR A 282 21.82 13.25 7.87
CA THR A 282 21.10 13.27 9.15
C THR A 282 19.60 13.47 8.96
N ARG A 283 19.20 14.25 7.95
CA ARG A 283 17.80 14.53 7.63
C ARG A 283 17.62 14.83 6.14
N VAL A 284 16.52 14.36 5.56
CA VAL A 284 16.01 14.78 4.25
C VAL A 284 14.57 15.22 4.46
N LYS A 285 14.28 16.49 4.15
CA LYS A 285 12.97 17.10 4.36
C LYS A 285 12.41 17.52 3.00
N LEU A 286 11.17 17.15 2.73
CA LEU A 286 10.34 17.76 1.69
C LEU A 286 9.58 18.92 2.33
N ASP A 287 9.68 20.10 1.73
CA ASP A 287 8.96 21.30 2.14
C ASP A 287 8.02 21.74 1.02
N THR A 288 6.73 21.75 1.33
CA THR A 288 5.63 22.11 0.42
C THR A 288 5.06 23.49 0.74
N THR A 289 5.59 24.21 1.75
CA THR A 289 5.10 25.54 2.17
C THR A 289 5.61 26.70 1.32
N GLY A 290 6.38 26.42 0.27
CA GLY A 290 6.91 27.44 -0.62
C GLY A 290 5.83 28.28 -1.30
N ALA A 291 6.24 29.41 -1.88
CA ALA A 291 5.33 30.25 -2.68
C ALA A 291 4.78 29.55 -3.93
N TYR A 292 5.38 28.41 -4.30
CA TYR A 292 5.09 27.61 -5.48
C TYR A 292 4.92 26.14 -5.05
N PRO A 293 3.71 25.70 -4.67
CA PRO A 293 3.43 24.32 -4.26
C PRO A 293 3.86 23.27 -5.31
N GLU A 294 3.86 23.65 -6.59
CA GLU A 294 4.29 22.85 -7.72
C GLU A 294 5.81 22.55 -7.75
N LEU A 295 6.60 23.27 -6.95
CA LEU A 295 8.06 23.16 -6.89
C LEU A 295 8.54 23.02 -5.44
N PRO A 296 8.29 21.87 -4.79
CA PRO A 296 8.69 21.70 -3.40
C PRO A 296 10.20 21.64 -3.25
N ASP A 297 10.68 22.11 -2.10
CA ASP A 297 12.08 22.12 -1.74
C ASP A 297 12.47 20.82 -1.02
N ILE A 298 13.60 20.23 -1.41
CA ILE A 298 14.25 19.13 -0.70
C ILE A 298 15.43 19.68 0.07
N SER A 299 15.29 19.81 1.39
CA SER A 299 16.40 20.16 2.28
C SER A 299 17.12 18.89 2.76
N ILE A 300 18.39 18.75 2.37
CA ILE A 300 19.29 17.68 2.83
C ILE A 300 20.19 18.24 3.93
N ARG A 301 20.19 17.61 5.10
CA ARG A 301 21.01 18.00 6.25
C ARG A 301 22.16 17.02 6.45
N LEU A 302 23.38 17.50 6.34
CA LEU A 302 24.58 16.68 6.54
C LEU A 302 25.09 16.72 7.99
N ALA A 303 25.72 15.64 8.41
CA ALA A 303 26.43 15.55 9.68
C ALA A 303 27.68 16.45 9.64
N PRO A 304 28.13 17.00 10.79
CA PRO A 304 29.34 17.82 10.84
C PRO A 304 30.62 17.05 10.46
N THR A 305 30.61 15.73 10.63
CA THR A 305 31.76 14.84 10.43
C THR A 305 31.95 14.39 8.99
N THR A 306 31.02 14.72 8.09
CA THR A 306 31.06 14.24 6.71
C THR A 306 32.22 14.90 5.95
N ASP A 307 33.12 14.10 5.38
CA ASP A 307 34.34 14.57 4.70
C ASP A 307 34.08 15.61 3.61
N VAL A 308 32.91 15.53 2.96
CA VAL A 308 32.43 16.49 1.95
C VAL A 308 32.42 17.92 2.50
N VAL A 309 31.93 18.07 3.73
CA VAL A 309 31.77 19.36 4.40
C VAL A 309 33.14 19.96 4.69
N GLY A 310 34.06 19.15 5.23
CA GLY A 310 35.40 19.61 5.62
C GLY A 310 36.25 20.06 4.42
N GLN A 311 36.25 19.29 3.34
CA GLN A 311 37.06 19.61 2.16
C GLN A 311 36.46 20.76 1.33
N SER A 312 35.14 20.79 1.15
CA SER A 312 34.51 21.81 0.30
C SER A 312 34.47 23.19 0.95
N LEU A 313 34.37 23.26 2.28
CA LEU A 313 34.36 24.53 3.01
C LEU A 313 35.72 25.23 3.07
N ALA A 314 36.81 24.46 2.98
CA ALA A 314 38.16 25.03 3.02
C ALA A 314 38.46 25.85 1.75
N ASP A 315 37.92 25.43 0.60
CA ASP A 315 38.35 25.94 -0.71
C ASP A 315 37.26 26.66 -1.52
N LYS A 316 35.98 26.53 -1.15
CA LYS A 316 34.84 27.02 -1.97
C LYS A 316 33.76 27.70 -1.12
N SER A 317 32.90 28.46 -1.79
CA SER A 317 31.68 28.97 -1.16
C SER A 317 30.71 27.82 -0.81
N MET A 318 29.96 27.98 0.28
CA MET A 318 28.89 27.06 0.70
C MET A 318 27.93 26.67 -0.45
N ARG A 319 27.58 27.63 -1.30
CA ARG A 319 26.69 27.41 -2.44
C ARG A 319 27.32 26.48 -3.49
N GLN A 320 28.61 26.61 -3.75
CA GLN A 320 29.30 25.72 -4.69
C GLN A 320 29.48 24.32 -4.09
N ALA A 321 29.82 24.22 -2.80
CA ALA A 321 29.90 22.95 -2.09
C ALA A 321 28.56 22.17 -2.17
N ALA A 322 27.44 22.86 -1.98
CA ALA A 322 26.10 22.27 -2.11
C ALA A 322 25.84 21.74 -3.53
N LYS A 323 26.16 22.53 -4.56
CA LYS A 323 26.03 22.11 -5.97
C LYS A 323 26.89 20.90 -6.30
N ASP A 324 28.13 20.89 -5.80
CA ASP A 324 29.08 19.81 -6.02
C ASP A 324 28.60 18.53 -5.32
N TYR A 325 28.04 18.62 -4.10
CA TYR A 325 27.44 17.49 -3.40
C TYR A 325 26.30 16.87 -4.20
N VAL A 326 25.29 17.67 -4.58
CA VAL A 326 24.13 17.23 -5.37
C VAL A 326 24.58 16.58 -6.69
N ALA A 327 25.57 17.18 -7.37
CA ALA A 327 26.11 16.64 -8.62
C ALA A 327 26.87 15.31 -8.40
N SER A 328 27.71 15.22 -7.38
CA SER A 328 28.54 14.03 -7.10
C SER A 328 27.73 12.79 -6.70
N ARG A 329 26.48 12.97 -6.27
CA ARG A 329 25.53 11.89 -5.94
C ARG A 329 24.49 11.69 -7.04
N ASN A 330 24.65 12.35 -8.20
CA ASN A 330 23.71 12.30 -9.32
C ASN A 330 22.26 12.65 -8.92
N LEU A 331 22.06 13.49 -7.89
CA LEU A 331 20.72 13.84 -7.42
C LEU A 331 19.96 14.75 -8.38
N LYS A 332 20.61 15.28 -9.42
CA LYS A 332 19.93 16.04 -10.48
C LYS A 332 19.15 15.14 -11.42
N ASP A 333 19.55 13.88 -11.56
CA ASP A 333 18.94 12.93 -12.50
C ASP A 333 17.56 12.46 -12.02
N VAL A 334 17.18 12.81 -10.78
CA VAL A 334 15.83 12.55 -10.27
C VAL A 334 14.80 13.49 -10.91
N ASN A 335 15.22 14.65 -11.41
CA ASN A 335 14.36 15.61 -12.08
C ASN A 335 14.08 15.16 -13.51
N THR A 336 12.85 15.32 -13.96
CA THR A 336 12.45 15.12 -15.36
C THR A 336 12.13 16.47 -16.01
N PRO A 337 11.93 16.54 -17.34
CA PRO A 337 11.48 17.76 -17.99
C PRO A 337 10.14 18.28 -17.43
N GLU A 338 9.28 17.38 -16.94
CA GLU A 338 7.94 17.66 -16.43
C GLU A 338 7.90 17.89 -14.91
N ALA A 339 8.92 17.41 -14.18
CA ALA A 339 8.92 17.40 -12.72
C ALA A 339 10.31 17.78 -12.18
N SER A 340 10.39 18.81 -11.33
CA SER A 340 11.67 19.21 -10.74
C SER A 340 11.58 19.43 -9.24
N LEU A 341 12.60 18.96 -8.53
CA LEU A 341 12.86 19.24 -7.12
C LEU A 341 14.00 20.24 -7.01
N HIS A 342 13.86 21.18 -6.08
CA HIS A 342 14.93 22.10 -5.74
C HIS A 342 15.65 21.62 -4.49
N PHE A 343 16.98 21.46 -4.58
CA PHE A 343 17.79 20.91 -3.49
C PHE A 343 18.47 22.01 -2.69
N GLU A 344 18.20 22.02 -1.39
CA GLU A 344 18.89 22.84 -0.41
C GLU A 344 19.80 21.96 0.46
N LEU A 345 21.05 22.38 0.65
CA LEU A 345 21.98 21.67 1.54
C LEU A 345 22.20 22.46 2.83
N LEU A 346 21.86 21.84 3.96
CA LEU A 346 22.04 22.38 5.29
C LEU A 346 23.21 21.70 5.99
N ILE A 347 24.23 22.48 6.33
CA ILE A 347 25.40 21.99 7.07
C ILE A 347 25.27 22.40 8.52
N CYS A 348 25.35 21.44 9.43
CA CYS A 348 25.38 21.74 10.86
C CYS A 348 26.77 22.19 11.27
N GLY A 349 26.91 23.43 11.72
CA GLY A 349 28.07 23.82 12.50
C GLY A 349 28.15 23.01 13.79
N ALA A 350 29.35 22.65 14.21
CA ALA A 350 29.58 22.19 15.58
C ALA A 350 29.26 23.37 16.52
N CYS A 351 28.13 23.30 17.22
CA CYS A 351 27.79 24.25 18.28
C CYS A 351 28.56 23.95 19.56
#